data_AF-A0A1C4V6P4-F1
#
_entry.id   AF-A0A1C4V6P4-F1
#
_cell.length_a   1.000
_cell.length_b   1.000
_cell.length_c   1.000
_cell.angle_alpha   90.00
_cell.angle_beta   90.00
_cell.angle_gamma   90.00
#
_symmetry.space_group_name_H-M   'P 1'
#
loop_
_entity.id
_entity.type
_entity.pdbx_description
1 polymer ?
#
loop_
_entity_poly.entity_id
_entity_poly.type
_entity_poly.pdbx_seq_one_letter_code
_entity_poly.pdbx_strand_id
1 'polypeptide(L)'
;MRLGRHPLLHSLDRDQLAAAAADQRWPKWSTMCQLRLLGNPVLNGVCVTPDADATALPAAVEALAAATGATKLMVRSDGGVETRAYYRGGDSLPIDQIEPHAADLLAAGRAVILLEPTNRFTNQLSALLRMDRPAPGKPGTFAVEVLGAGYDVGDLTRGGIRPQLSVSIAGVTWHHYDEPWWADLHVTRDLSPKAEHARRQARLARLAPHIRTITGPGSLSDSDEASAAAEWLRTQGHVDLWRDSDPTQRVIRSVREWFEVAFLIALHHPNRNWRCLATSLSDLGARRTVYWDVVDAARKYATPDRRIV
;
A
#
# COMPACT_ATOMS: atom_id res chain seq x y z
N MET A 1 -6.02 -5.45 34.03
CA MET A 1 -6.83 -5.36 32.81
C MET A 1 -6.05 -6.04 31.69
N ARG A 2 -6.42 -7.27 31.31
CA ARG A 2 -5.70 -8.03 30.27
C ARG A 2 -6.21 -7.55 28.91
N LEU A 3 -5.40 -6.78 28.19
CA LEU A 3 -5.64 -6.49 26.77
C LEU A 3 -5.79 -7.84 26.03
N GLY A 4 -6.83 -7.98 25.21
CA GLY A 4 -6.95 -9.12 24.30
C GLY A 4 -5.65 -9.27 23.50
N ARG A 5 -5.19 -10.51 23.31
CA ARG A 5 -3.81 -10.83 22.91
C ARG A 5 -3.33 -10.16 21.60
N HIS A 6 -4.22 -9.62 20.77
CA HIS A 6 -3.87 -8.92 19.53
C HIS A 6 -4.82 -7.72 19.32
N PRO A 7 -4.51 -6.53 19.85
CA PRO A 7 -5.36 -5.35 19.70
C PRO A 7 -5.46 -4.91 18.24
N LEU A 8 -6.66 -4.48 17.84
CA LEU A 8 -6.88 -3.89 16.52
C LEU A 8 -6.18 -2.53 16.45
N LEU A 9 -5.63 -2.19 15.28
CA LEU A 9 -4.89 -0.95 15.05
C LEU A 9 -5.71 0.29 15.48
N HIS A 10 -7.01 0.31 15.17
CA HIS A 10 -7.89 1.43 15.54
C HIS A 10 -8.26 1.47 17.03
N SER A 11 -8.03 0.39 17.78
CA SER A 11 -8.24 0.31 19.23
C SER A 11 -6.98 0.65 20.05
N LEU A 12 -5.83 0.79 19.41
CA LEU A 12 -4.59 1.17 20.06
C LEU A 12 -4.66 2.62 20.54
N ASP A 13 -4.31 2.86 21.79
CA ASP A 13 -4.08 4.21 22.30
C ASP A 13 -2.76 4.79 21.75
N ARG A 14 -2.48 6.05 22.11
CA ARG A 14 -1.30 6.77 21.63
C ARG A 14 0.02 6.11 22.04
N ASP A 15 0.11 5.59 23.26
CA ASP A 15 1.34 5.00 23.79
C ASP A 15 1.58 3.62 23.17
N GLN A 16 0.52 2.84 22.98
CA GLN A 16 0.57 1.57 22.26
C GLN A 16 0.94 1.76 20.79
N LEU A 17 0.38 2.77 20.11
CA LEU A 17 0.77 3.13 18.74
C LEU A 17 2.24 3.54 18.66
N ALA A 18 2.72 4.35 19.61
CA ALA A 18 4.12 4.77 19.66
C ALA A 18 5.07 3.58 19.88
N ALA A 19 4.72 2.67 20.80
CA ALA A 19 5.48 1.45 21.04
C ALA A 19 5.53 0.54 19.80
N ALA A 20 4.40 0.31 19.14
CA ALA A 20 4.33 -0.48 17.91
C ALA A 20 5.07 0.20 16.75
N ALA A 21 5.00 1.52 16.63
CA ALA A 21 5.74 2.29 15.63
C ALA A 21 7.27 2.21 15.84
N ALA A 22 7.73 2.12 17.09
CA ALA A 22 9.14 1.96 17.41
C ALA A 22 9.67 0.53 17.10
N ASP A 23 8.81 -0.48 17.09
CA ASP A 23 9.19 -1.88 16.84
C ASP A 23 9.47 -2.17 15.36
N GLN A 24 10.74 -2.06 14.97
CA GLN A 24 11.19 -2.23 13.58
C GLN A 24 11.32 -3.70 13.13
N ARG A 25 10.95 -4.68 13.97
CA ARG A 25 10.96 -6.11 13.56
C ARG A 25 9.95 -6.37 12.43
N TRP A 26 8.86 -5.61 12.42
CA TRP A 26 7.77 -5.70 11.44
C TRP A 26 7.55 -4.31 10.79
N PRO A 27 8.36 -3.92 9.79
CA PRO A 27 8.37 -2.55 9.28
C PRO A 27 7.05 -2.06 8.68
N LYS A 28 6.24 -2.91 8.04
CA LYS A 28 4.94 -2.50 7.50
C LYS A 28 3.96 -2.24 8.64
N TRP A 29 3.87 -3.13 9.63
CA TRP A 29 3.01 -2.93 10.78
C TRP A 29 3.42 -1.68 11.58
N SER A 30 4.72 -1.53 11.83
CA SER A 30 5.27 -0.36 12.52
C SER A 30 4.92 0.93 11.80
N THR A 31 5.11 1.00 10.48
CA THR A 31 4.83 2.22 9.72
C THR A 31 3.34 2.48 9.55
N MET A 32 2.50 1.45 9.53
CA MET A 32 1.04 1.61 9.64
C MET A 32 0.62 2.23 10.99
N CYS A 33 1.20 1.75 12.10
CA CYS A 33 0.97 2.32 13.43
C CYS A 33 1.48 3.77 13.50
N GLN A 34 2.63 4.06 12.89
CA GLN A 34 3.16 5.42 12.79
C GLN A 34 2.23 6.34 12.00
N LEU A 35 1.73 5.91 10.84
CA LEU A 35 0.79 6.69 10.04
C LEU A 35 -0.47 7.03 10.85
N ARG A 36 -1.02 6.05 11.57
CA ARG A 36 -2.16 6.25 12.47
C ARG A 36 -1.85 7.20 13.61
N LEU A 37 -0.69 7.07 14.23
CA LEU A 37 -0.21 7.95 15.31
C LEU A 37 -0.09 9.40 14.83
N LEU A 38 0.31 9.60 13.57
CA LEU A 38 0.35 10.91 12.91
C LEU A 38 -1.03 11.42 12.46
N GLY A 39 -2.11 10.70 12.77
CA GLY A 39 -3.49 11.09 12.43
C GLY A 39 -3.92 10.73 11.01
N ASN A 40 -3.08 10.04 10.23
CA ASN A 40 -3.42 9.65 8.87
C ASN A 40 -4.43 8.49 8.86
N PRO A 41 -5.37 8.48 7.91
CA PRO A 41 -6.30 7.37 7.77
C PRO A 41 -5.56 6.15 7.24
N VAL A 42 -5.67 5.04 7.97
CA VAL A 42 -5.16 3.73 7.58
C VAL A 42 -6.27 2.70 7.76
N LEU A 43 -6.15 1.57 7.06
CA LEU A 43 -7.07 0.45 7.25
C LEU A 43 -7.03 -0.04 8.70
N ASN A 44 -8.18 -0.44 9.24
CA ASN A 44 -8.17 -1.21 10.49
C ASN A 44 -7.51 -2.56 10.23
N GLY A 45 -6.84 -3.09 11.25
CA GLY A 45 -6.07 -4.32 11.09
C GLY A 45 -5.50 -4.84 12.38
N VAL A 46 -4.85 -5.99 12.30
CA VAL A 46 -4.22 -6.66 13.43
C VAL A 46 -2.98 -7.41 12.95
N CYS A 47 -1.92 -7.38 13.75
CA CYS A 47 -0.68 -8.10 13.48
C CYS A 47 -0.56 -9.32 14.40
N VAL A 48 -0.37 -10.47 13.78
CA VAL A 48 -0.04 -11.75 14.43
C VAL A 48 1.41 -12.06 14.11
N THR A 49 2.23 -12.19 15.14
CA THR A 49 3.67 -12.45 15.00
C THR A 49 3.95 -13.96 15.01
N PRO A 50 5.10 -14.42 14.48
CA PRO A 50 5.43 -15.85 14.44
C PRO A 50 5.57 -16.52 15.81
N ASP A 51 5.85 -15.74 16.86
CA ASP A 51 5.97 -16.18 18.25
C ASP A 51 4.62 -16.19 19.00
N ALA A 52 3.53 -15.81 18.34
CA ALA A 52 2.19 -15.86 18.92
C ALA A 52 1.72 -17.30 19.13
N ASP A 53 0.86 -17.51 20.12
CA ASP A 53 0.29 -18.83 20.38
C ASP A 53 -0.68 -19.27 19.27
N ALA A 54 -0.99 -20.57 19.19
CA ALA A 54 -1.86 -21.13 18.14
C ALA A 54 -3.28 -20.55 18.12
N THR A 55 -3.75 -19.92 19.21
CA THR A 55 -5.08 -19.31 19.30
C THR A 55 -5.11 -17.85 18.83
N ALA A 56 -3.93 -17.25 18.64
CA ALA A 56 -3.77 -15.86 18.24
C ALA A 56 -4.42 -15.53 16.90
N LEU A 57 -4.16 -16.35 15.89
CA LEU A 57 -4.64 -16.12 14.53
C LEU A 57 -6.18 -16.25 14.43
N PRO A 58 -6.82 -17.34 14.92
CA PRO A 58 -8.28 -17.42 14.97
C PRO A 58 -8.92 -16.24 15.71
N ALA A 59 -8.39 -15.87 16.88
CA ALA A 59 -8.90 -14.75 17.67
C ALA A 59 -8.75 -13.40 16.95
N ALA A 60 -7.64 -13.18 16.24
CA ALA A 60 -7.40 -11.98 15.46
C ALA A 60 -8.36 -11.87 14.26
N VAL A 61 -8.65 -13.00 13.58
CA VAL A 61 -9.62 -13.09 12.49
C VAL A 61 -11.01 -12.74 13.00
N GLU A 62 -11.47 -13.38 14.07
CA GLU A 62 -12.78 -13.14 14.69
C GLU A 62 -12.93 -11.67 15.13
N ALA A 63 -11.93 -11.14 15.85
CA ALA A 63 -11.96 -9.77 16.35
C ALA A 63 -12.05 -8.73 15.22
N LEU A 64 -11.25 -8.89 14.16
CA LEU A 64 -11.25 -7.96 13.04
C LEU A 64 -12.53 -8.08 12.20
N ALA A 65 -13.01 -9.30 11.94
CA ALA A 65 -14.27 -9.54 11.24
C ALA A 65 -15.46 -8.93 11.98
N ALA A 66 -15.55 -9.15 13.30
CA ALA A 66 -16.60 -8.57 14.14
C ALA A 66 -16.55 -7.03 14.16
N ALA A 67 -15.35 -6.44 14.27
CA ALA A 67 -15.20 -4.98 14.31
C ALA A 67 -15.52 -4.28 12.98
N THR A 68 -15.38 -4.98 11.85
CA THR A 68 -15.55 -4.41 10.50
C THR A 68 -16.82 -4.88 9.81
N GLY A 69 -17.52 -5.88 10.37
CA GLY A 69 -18.64 -6.57 9.73
C GLY A 69 -18.25 -7.33 8.45
N ALA A 70 -16.95 -7.57 8.25
CA ALA A 70 -16.44 -8.15 7.02
C ALA A 70 -16.56 -9.68 7.01
N THR A 71 -16.86 -10.26 5.84
CA THR A 71 -16.84 -11.71 5.58
C THR A 71 -15.55 -12.17 4.88
N LYS A 72 -14.70 -11.22 4.53
CA LYS A 72 -13.38 -11.42 3.91
C LYS A 72 -12.39 -10.47 4.56
N LEU A 73 -11.14 -10.89 4.71
CA LEU A 73 -10.07 -10.02 5.20
C LEU A 73 -8.89 -10.07 4.23
N MET A 74 -8.15 -8.97 4.15
CA MET A 74 -6.92 -8.92 3.38
C MET A 74 -5.77 -9.45 4.21
N VAL A 75 -4.98 -10.36 3.63
CA VAL A 75 -3.77 -10.90 4.25
C VAL A 75 -2.55 -10.22 3.66
N ARG A 76 -1.72 -9.63 4.51
CA ARG A 76 -0.37 -9.15 4.16
C ARG A 76 0.65 -9.86 5.05
N SER A 77 1.87 -10.01 4.56
CA SER A 77 2.99 -10.53 5.36
C SER A 77 4.06 -9.48 5.58
N ASP A 78 4.77 -9.56 6.70
CA ASP A 78 5.79 -8.61 7.13
C ASP A 78 7.01 -9.29 7.76
N GLY A 79 8.15 -8.60 7.76
CA GLY A 79 9.44 -9.14 8.20
C GLY A 79 10.03 -10.23 7.28
N GLY A 80 11.08 -10.91 7.75
CA GLY A 80 11.78 -12.01 7.04
C GLY A 80 12.66 -11.57 5.85
N VAL A 81 13.53 -12.48 5.36
CA VAL A 81 14.30 -12.26 4.12
C VAL A 81 13.32 -12.26 2.94
N GLU A 82 13.36 -11.24 2.07
CA GLU A 82 12.60 -11.25 0.82
C GLU A 82 13.11 -12.40 -0.06
N THR A 83 12.37 -13.52 -0.09
CA THR A 83 12.63 -14.61 -1.03
C THR A 83 11.91 -14.32 -2.36
N ARG A 84 12.45 -14.81 -3.48
CA ARG A 84 11.85 -14.65 -4.82
C ARG A 84 10.43 -15.24 -4.93
N ALA A 85 10.03 -16.12 -4.00
CA ALA A 85 8.66 -16.58 -3.82
C ALA A 85 7.79 -15.49 -3.15
N TYR A 86 7.83 -14.27 -3.69
CA TYR A 86 7.18 -13.13 -3.09
C TYR A 86 5.66 -13.26 -3.20
N TYR A 87 4.99 -13.50 -2.08
CA TYR A 87 3.54 -13.38 -1.98
C TYR A 87 3.12 -11.94 -2.26
N ARG A 88 2.38 -11.73 -3.35
CA ARG A 88 1.85 -10.41 -3.70
C ARG A 88 0.58 -10.15 -2.89
N GLY A 89 0.73 -9.50 -1.73
CA GLY A 89 -0.42 -9.09 -0.91
C GLY A 89 -1.37 -8.12 -1.62
N GLY A 90 -2.58 -7.96 -1.07
CA GLY A 90 -3.62 -7.05 -1.59
C GLY A 90 -4.93 -7.74 -1.97
N ASP A 91 -5.00 -9.07 -1.89
CA ASP A 91 -6.24 -9.83 -2.08
C ASP A 91 -6.94 -10.08 -0.74
N SER A 92 -8.28 -10.03 -0.77
CA SER A 92 -9.12 -10.35 0.37
C SER A 92 -9.63 -11.79 0.25
N LEU A 93 -9.34 -12.60 1.27
CA LEU A 93 -9.76 -14.00 1.35
C LEU A 93 -11.03 -14.12 2.21
N PRO A 94 -11.96 -15.02 1.86
CA PRO A 94 -12.98 -15.50 2.78
C PRO A 94 -12.40 -15.89 4.14
N ILE A 95 -13.12 -15.61 5.23
CA ILE A 95 -12.65 -15.84 6.60
C ILE A 95 -12.19 -17.28 6.84
N ASP A 96 -12.93 -18.24 6.32
CA ASP A 96 -12.67 -19.68 6.40
C ASP A 96 -11.38 -20.12 5.67
N GLN A 97 -10.84 -19.27 4.80
CA GLN A 97 -9.60 -19.51 4.06
C GLN A 97 -8.38 -18.80 4.66
N ILE A 98 -8.56 -17.92 5.66
CA ILE A 98 -7.46 -17.12 6.20
C ILE A 98 -6.50 -17.98 6.99
N GLU A 99 -7.00 -18.80 7.93
CA GLU A 99 -6.17 -19.61 8.81
C GLU A 99 -5.20 -20.52 8.05
N PRO A 100 -5.65 -21.40 7.13
CA PRO A 100 -4.74 -22.26 6.38
C PRO A 100 -3.72 -21.45 5.56
N HIS A 101 -4.14 -20.30 5.01
CA HIS A 101 -3.27 -19.44 4.20
C HIS A 101 -2.21 -18.69 5.03
N ALA A 102 -2.58 -18.23 6.23
CA ALA A 102 -1.70 -17.46 7.11
C ALA A 102 -0.76 -18.34 7.94
N ALA A 103 -1.14 -19.60 8.21
CA ALA A 103 -0.30 -20.55 8.94
C ALA A 103 1.07 -20.75 8.26
N ASP A 104 1.11 -20.90 6.93
CA ASP A 104 2.35 -21.07 6.17
C ASP A 104 3.28 -19.86 6.29
N LEU A 105 2.70 -18.65 6.35
CA LEU A 105 3.46 -17.40 6.51
C LEU A 105 4.09 -17.30 7.90
N LEU A 106 3.32 -17.64 8.94
CA LEU A 106 3.80 -17.67 10.33
C LEU A 106 4.89 -18.74 10.51
N ALA A 107 4.70 -19.93 9.94
CA ALA A 107 5.69 -21.01 9.95
C ALA A 107 6.98 -20.62 9.23
N ALA A 108 6.90 -19.78 8.19
CA ALA A 108 8.06 -19.20 7.52
C ALA A 108 8.73 -18.04 8.28
N GLY A 109 8.34 -17.78 9.54
CA GLY A 109 8.91 -16.73 10.38
C GLY A 109 8.49 -15.31 9.98
N ARG A 110 7.38 -15.16 9.24
CA ARG A 110 6.85 -13.86 8.82
C ARG A 110 5.64 -13.49 9.68
N ALA A 111 5.55 -12.25 10.11
CA ALA A 111 4.32 -11.77 10.72
C ALA A 111 3.20 -11.69 9.67
N VAL A 112 1.97 -11.95 10.12
CA VAL A 112 0.75 -11.81 9.33
C VAL A 112 0.03 -10.55 9.79
N ILE A 113 -0.28 -9.67 8.84
CA ILE A 113 -1.10 -8.49 9.06
C ILE A 113 -2.44 -8.75 8.36
N LEU A 114 -3.50 -8.88 9.16
CA LEU A 114 -4.87 -8.92 8.68
C LEU A 114 -5.40 -7.50 8.60
N LEU A 115 -6.05 -7.15 7.49
CA LEU A 115 -6.64 -5.83 7.26
C LEU A 115 -8.09 -5.97 6.85
N GLU A 116 -8.89 -4.95 7.15
CA GLU A 116 -10.23 -4.82 6.58
C GLU A 116 -10.17 -4.87 5.04
N PRO A 117 -11.18 -5.46 4.37
CA PRO A 117 -11.11 -5.71 2.95
C PRO A 117 -11.16 -4.40 2.14
N THR A 118 -10.45 -4.40 1.02
CA THR A 118 -10.58 -3.38 -0.04
C THR A 118 -10.71 -4.06 -1.39
N ASN A 119 -11.12 -3.27 -2.39
CA ASN A 119 -11.18 -3.74 -3.77
C ASN A 119 -10.24 -2.91 -4.66
N ARG A 120 -9.11 -3.52 -5.04
CA ARG A 120 -8.10 -2.91 -5.91
C ARG A 120 -8.58 -2.56 -7.31
N PHE A 121 -9.77 -3.02 -7.71
CA PHE A 121 -10.38 -2.72 -9.01
C PHE A 121 -11.25 -1.47 -9.00
N THR A 122 -11.59 -0.94 -7.82
CA THR A 122 -12.56 0.17 -7.68
C THR A 122 -11.98 1.42 -7.02
N ASN A 123 -10.66 1.48 -6.82
CA ASN A 123 -10.00 2.69 -6.36
C ASN A 123 -10.33 3.84 -7.32
N GLN A 124 -10.69 4.99 -6.78
CA GLN A 124 -10.96 6.22 -7.54
C GLN A 124 -9.67 7.01 -7.81
N LEU A 125 -8.63 6.76 -7.02
CA LEU A 125 -7.28 7.31 -7.19
C LEU A 125 -6.26 6.40 -6.51
N SER A 126 -5.10 6.22 -7.13
CA SER A 126 -3.93 5.63 -6.49
C SER A 126 -2.75 6.59 -6.63
N ALA A 127 -2.09 6.92 -5.53
CA ALA A 127 -0.92 7.80 -5.54
C ALA A 127 0.26 7.21 -4.76
N LEU A 128 1.45 7.42 -5.31
CA LEU A 128 2.73 7.10 -4.68
C LEU A 128 3.44 8.40 -4.34
N LEU A 129 3.67 8.64 -3.06
CA LEU A 129 4.42 9.78 -2.55
C LEU A 129 5.84 9.33 -2.26
N ARG A 130 6.82 10.03 -2.80
CA ARG A 130 8.25 9.77 -2.64
C ARG A 130 8.93 10.98 -2.02
N MET A 131 9.77 10.71 -1.03
CA MET A 131 10.57 11.70 -0.31
C MET A 131 12.04 11.31 -0.46
N ASP A 132 12.83 12.12 -1.16
CA ASP A 132 14.28 11.94 -1.24
C ASP A 132 14.98 12.98 -0.37
N ARG A 133 15.89 12.50 0.49
CA ARG A 133 16.66 13.36 1.37
C ARG A 133 17.77 14.07 0.58
N PRO A 134 18.06 15.36 0.87
CA PRO A 134 19.24 16.02 0.35
C PRO A 134 20.52 15.21 0.60
N ALA A 135 21.42 15.21 -0.39
CA ALA A 135 22.76 14.63 -0.32
C ALA A 135 23.77 15.57 -1.00
N PRO A 136 25.09 15.41 -0.81
CA PRO A 136 26.08 16.25 -1.49
C PRO A 136 25.85 16.30 -3.01
N GLY A 137 25.63 17.51 -3.53
CA GLY A 137 25.33 17.76 -4.95
C GLY A 137 23.94 17.30 -5.43
N LYS A 138 23.03 16.88 -4.53
CA LYS A 138 21.67 16.45 -4.86
C LYS A 138 20.65 17.09 -3.92
N PRO A 139 19.78 18.00 -4.40
CA PRO A 139 18.74 18.57 -3.56
C PRO A 139 17.75 17.49 -3.11
N GLY A 140 17.06 17.74 -2.00
CA GLY A 140 15.93 16.91 -1.60
C GLY A 140 14.76 17.10 -2.56
N THR A 141 13.94 16.07 -2.71
CA THR A 141 12.78 16.12 -3.60
C THR A 141 11.56 15.49 -2.96
N PHE A 142 10.40 16.10 -3.20
CA PHE A 142 9.10 15.46 -3.02
C PHE A 142 8.53 15.15 -4.39
N ALA A 143 8.04 13.94 -4.60
CA ALA A 143 7.41 13.55 -5.85
C ALA A 143 6.13 12.75 -5.58
N VAL A 144 5.12 12.98 -6.41
CA VAL A 144 3.86 12.26 -6.40
C VAL A 144 3.62 11.70 -7.79
N GLU A 145 3.38 10.41 -7.89
CA GLU A 145 2.95 9.73 -9.11
C GLU A 145 1.52 9.22 -8.93
N VAL A 146 0.67 9.42 -9.93
CA VAL A 146 -0.77 9.20 -9.79
C VAL A 146 -1.34 8.39 -10.95
N LEU A 147 -2.24 7.46 -10.62
CA LEU A 147 -3.17 6.82 -11.54
C LEU A 147 -4.61 7.06 -11.05
N GLY A 148 -5.51 7.29 -12.00
CA GLY A 148 -6.93 7.53 -11.78
C GLY A 148 -7.73 6.27 -11.46
N ALA A 149 -9.01 6.32 -11.81
CA ALA A 149 -9.97 5.31 -11.42
C ALA A 149 -9.63 3.93 -12.01
N GLY A 150 -9.88 2.89 -11.22
CA GLY A 150 -9.71 1.50 -11.63
C GLY A 150 -8.27 1.01 -11.66
N TYR A 151 -7.27 1.82 -11.27
CA TYR A 151 -5.86 1.43 -11.06
C TYR A 151 -5.54 1.18 -9.58
N ASP A 152 -4.49 0.41 -9.31
CA ASP A 152 -4.04 0.10 -7.94
C ASP A 152 -2.64 0.67 -7.66
N VAL A 153 -2.29 0.92 -6.40
CA VAL A 153 -0.94 1.42 -6.09
C VAL A 153 0.18 0.41 -6.41
N GLY A 154 -0.16 -0.88 -6.48
CA GLY A 154 0.73 -1.92 -7.02
C GLY A 154 1.08 -1.75 -8.50
N ASP A 155 0.38 -0.88 -9.24
CA ASP A 155 0.71 -0.51 -10.62
C ASP A 155 1.86 0.50 -10.70
N LEU A 156 1.88 1.46 -9.78
CA LEU A 156 2.94 2.45 -9.65
C LEU A 156 4.23 1.80 -9.09
N THR A 157 4.10 0.99 -8.05
CA THR A 157 5.27 0.51 -7.28
C THR A 157 5.95 -0.74 -7.85
N ARG A 158 5.21 -1.60 -8.56
CA ARG A 158 5.72 -2.90 -9.05
C ARG A 158 5.48 -3.12 -10.54
N GLY A 159 4.75 -2.22 -11.19
CA GLY A 159 4.16 -2.48 -12.50
C GLY A 159 4.79 -1.82 -13.69
N GLY A 160 5.61 -0.79 -13.47
CA GLY A 160 6.10 0.02 -14.57
C GLY A 160 4.96 0.65 -15.37
N ILE A 161 3.73 0.70 -14.84
CA ILE A 161 2.65 1.44 -15.48
C ILE A 161 2.98 2.91 -15.26
N ARG A 162 3.21 3.63 -16.36
CA ARG A 162 3.54 5.05 -16.30
C ARG A 162 2.38 5.81 -15.67
N PRO A 163 2.64 6.77 -14.76
CA PRO A 163 1.58 7.57 -14.16
C PRO A 163 0.84 8.38 -15.22
N GLN A 164 -0.41 8.74 -14.91
CA GLN A 164 -1.20 9.72 -15.68
C GLN A 164 -0.69 11.14 -15.43
N LEU A 165 -0.27 11.38 -14.19
CA LEU A 165 0.18 12.66 -13.70
C LEU A 165 1.34 12.42 -12.72
N SER A 166 2.40 13.20 -12.86
CA SER A 166 3.42 13.34 -11.82
C SER A 166 3.52 14.80 -11.39
N VAL A 167 3.66 15.02 -10.09
CA VAL A 167 3.96 16.32 -9.49
C VAL A 167 5.24 16.19 -8.71
N SER A 168 6.15 17.16 -8.82
CA SER A 168 7.39 17.16 -8.03
C SER A 168 7.77 18.54 -7.56
N ILE A 169 8.45 18.57 -6.42
CA ILE A 169 9.01 19.76 -5.78
C ILE A 169 10.49 19.47 -5.53
N ALA A 170 11.36 20.33 -6.04
CA ALA A 170 12.80 20.24 -5.83
C ALA A 170 13.26 21.15 -4.69
N GLY A 171 14.45 20.90 -4.16
CA GLY A 171 15.02 21.75 -3.11
C GLY A 171 14.38 21.57 -1.73
N VAL A 172 13.60 20.51 -1.53
CA VAL A 172 12.89 20.26 -0.26
C VAL A 172 13.90 19.97 0.84
N THR A 173 13.75 20.69 1.96
CA THR A 173 14.43 20.34 3.21
C THR A 173 13.47 19.57 4.11
N TRP A 174 13.92 18.44 4.65
CA TRP A 174 13.09 17.58 5.51
C TRP A 174 13.32 17.82 7.01
N HIS A 175 14.05 18.88 7.35
CA HIS A 175 14.35 19.29 8.73
C HIS A 175 13.66 20.60 9.11
N HIS A 176 13.22 21.39 8.11
CA HIS A 176 12.45 22.61 8.28
C HIS A 176 11.23 22.54 7.37
N TYR A 177 10.05 22.88 7.90
CA TYR A 177 8.84 22.86 7.11
C TYR A 177 8.71 24.16 6.33
N ASP A 178 8.81 24.06 5.01
CA ASP A 178 8.50 25.13 4.07
C ASP A 178 7.19 24.79 3.36
N GLU A 179 6.16 25.62 3.52
CA GLU A 179 4.88 25.39 2.84
C GLU A 179 5.09 25.50 1.31
N PRO A 180 4.73 24.46 0.53
CA PRO A 180 4.92 24.49 -0.91
C PRO A 180 3.94 25.45 -1.57
N TRP A 181 4.45 26.28 -2.50
CA TRP A 181 3.64 27.18 -3.30
C TRP A 181 3.39 26.64 -4.71
N TRP A 182 2.38 27.19 -5.39
CA TRP A 182 2.03 26.79 -6.76
C TRP A 182 3.20 26.90 -7.75
N ALA A 183 4.11 27.86 -7.52
CA ALA A 183 5.27 28.08 -8.36
C ALA A 183 6.35 26.98 -8.21
N ASP A 184 6.32 26.22 -7.11
CA ASP A 184 7.30 25.16 -6.83
C ASP A 184 6.92 23.83 -7.50
N LEU A 185 5.69 23.73 -8.02
CA LEU A 185 5.16 22.49 -8.57
C LEU A 185 5.60 22.29 -10.01
N HIS A 186 6.41 21.25 -10.24
CA HIS A 186 6.67 20.72 -11.57
C HIS A 186 5.68 19.61 -11.89
N VAL A 187 4.79 19.88 -12.85
CA VAL A 187 3.69 18.98 -13.22
C VAL A 187 3.93 18.39 -14.61
N THR A 188 3.93 17.06 -14.71
CA THR A 188 3.94 16.34 -16.01
C THR A 188 2.67 15.51 -16.16
N ARG A 189 2.11 15.50 -17.37
CA ARG A 189 0.83 14.86 -17.68
C ARG A 189 0.95 14.08 -18.98
N ASP A 190 0.40 12.86 -18.98
CA ASP A 190 0.22 12.08 -20.21
C ASP A 190 -1.18 11.45 -20.21
N LEU A 191 -2.16 12.26 -20.59
CA LEU A 191 -3.57 11.85 -20.65
C LEU A 191 -3.98 11.50 -22.10
N SER A 192 -3.00 11.24 -22.97
CA SER A 192 -3.31 10.91 -24.36
C SER A 192 -4.06 9.57 -24.45
N PRO A 193 -5.02 9.41 -25.38
CA PRO A 193 -5.72 8.14 -25.57
C PRO A 193 -4.76 6.96 -25.82
N LYS A 194 -3.64 7.21 -26.51
CA LYS A 194 -2.58 6.23 -26.74
C LYS A 194 -1.92 5.78 -25.42
N ALA A 195 -1.58 6.72 -24.54
CA ALA A 195 -1.00 6.38 -23.25
C ALA A 195 -1.99 5.64 -22.35
N GLU A 196 -3.24 6.07 -22.33
CA GLU A 196 -4.28 5.40 -21.54
C GLU A 196 -4.54 3.97 -22.02
N HIS A 197 -4.58 3.76 -23.35
CA HIS A 197 -4.65 2.41 -23.91
C HIS A 197 -3.46 1.55 -23.47
N ALA A 198 -2.24 2.08 -23.54
CA ALA A 198 -1.03 1.36 -23.12
C ALA A 198 -1.06 1.00 -21.62
N ARG A 199 -1.47 1.92 -20.74
CA ARG A 199 -1.63 1.65 -19.30
C ARG A 199 -2.66 0.57 -19.04
N ARG A 200 -3.81 0.65 -19.71
CA ARG A 200 -4.89 -0.32 -19.57
C ARG A 200 -4.44 -1.73 -19.99
N GLN A 201 -3.77 -1.85 -21.13
CA GLN A 201 -3.22 -3.13 -21.58
C GLN A 201 -2.19 -3.69 -20.60
N ALA A 202 -1.26 -2.85 -20.13
CA ALA A 202 -0.27 -3.25 -19.13
C ALA A 202 -0.93 -3.73 -17.82
N ARG A 203 -1.99 -3.05 -17.35
CA ARG A 203 -2.73 -3.47 -16.16
C ARG A 203 -3.44 -4.81 -16.38
N LEU A 204 -4.18 -4.95 -17.48
CA LEU A 204 -4.92 -6.17 -17.79
C LEU A 204 -4.00 -7.40 -17.89
N ALA A 205 -2.89 -7.28 -18.61
CA ALA A 205 -1.87 -8.34 -18.69
C ALA A 205 -1.33 -8.72 -17.29
N ARG A 206 -1.15 -7.75 -16.40
CA ARG A 206 -0.70 -8.01 -15.03
C ARG A 206 -1.76 -8.62 -14.12
N LEU A 207 -3.04 -8.35 -14.38
CA LEU A 207 -4.16 -8.90 -13.63
C LEU A 207 -4.50 -10.33 -14.05
N ALA A 208 -4.26 -10.70 -15.31
CA ALA A 208 -4.68 -11.98 -15.86
C ALA A 208 -4.21 -13.21 -15.05
N PRO A 209 -2.93 -13.32 -14.60
CA PRO A 209 -2.51 -14.45 -13.77
C PRO A 209 -3.28 -14.53 -12.44
N HIS A 210 -3.61 -13.38 -11.82
CA HIS A 210 -4.36 -13.35 -10.55
C HIS A 210 -5.82 -13.73 -10.76
N ILE A 211 -6.44 -13.25 -11.83
CA ILE A 211 -7.81 -13.63 -12.16
C ILE A 211 -7.88 -15.14 -12.41
N ARG A 212 -6.92 -15.73 -13.15
CA ARG A 212 -6.81 -17.19 -13.33
C ARG A 212 -6.75 -17.95 -12.01
N THR A 213 -5.98 -17.45 -11.03
CA THR A 213 -5.93 -18.08 -9.69
C THR A 213 -7.25 -17.99 -8.93
N ILE A 214 -8.05 -16.94 -9.16
CA ILE A 214 -9.35 -16.74 -8.51
C ILE A 214 -10.43 -17.61 -9.16
N THR A 215 -10.42 -17.73 -10.48
CA THR A 215 -11.47 -18.42 -11.25
C THR A 215 -11.21 -19.91 -11.48
N GLY A 216 -10.00 -20.39 -11.20
CA GLY A 216 -9.57 -21.77 -11.41
C GLY A 216 -9.04 -22.04 -12.83
N PRO A 217 -8.32 -23.16 -13.03
CA PRO A 217 -7.78 -23.53 -14.34
C PRO A 217 -8.89 -23.80 -15.36
N GLY A 218 -8.79 -23.21 -16.56
CA GLY A 218 -9.69 -23.45 -17.70
C GLY A 218 -10.75 -22.37 -17.97
N SER A 219 -10.88 -21.33 -17.14
CA SER A 219 -11.92 -20.30 -17.30
C SER A 219 -11.55 -19.14 -18.23
N LEU A 220 -10.27 -18.97 -18.61
CA LEU A 220 -9.82 -17.93 -19.54
C LEU A 220 -9.18 -18.62 -20.76
N SER A 221 -9.63 -18.29 -21.97
CA SER A 221 -9.04 -18.85 -23.20
C SER A 221 -7.57 -18.44 -23.35
N ASP A 222 -6.74 -19.33 -23.87
CA ASP A 222 -5.28 -19.12 -23.96
C ASP A 222 -4.84 -18.11 -25.02
N SER A 223 -5.76 -17.56 -25.81
CA SER A 223 -5.44 -16.72 -26.96
C SER A 223 -5.31 -15.22 -26.69
N ASP A 224 -5.80 -14.69 -25.56
CA ASP A 224 -5.52 -13.32 -25.12
C ASP A 224 -5.86 -13.10 -23.63
N GLU A 225 -4.84 -13.25 -22.77
CA GLU A 225 -4.94 -13.08 -21.32
C GLU A 225 -5.49 -11.70 -20.90
N ALA A 226 -5.14 -10.63 -21.62
CA ALA A 226 -5.58 -9.28 -21.30
C ALA A 226 -7.07 -9.09 -21.64
N SER A 227 -7.53 -9.62 -22.77
CA SER A 227 -8.95 -9.61 -23.13
C SER A 227 -9.79 -10.45 -22.17
N ALA A 228 -9.28 -11.59 -21.73
CA ALA A 228 -9.97 -12.44 -20.76
C ALA A 228 -10.08 -11.77 -19.37
N ALA A 229 -9.00 -11.09 -18.92
CA ALA A 229 -9.04 -10.25 -17.72
C ALA A 229 -10.03 -9.09 -17.83
N ALA A 230 -10.07 -8.45 -19.00
CA ALA A 230 -11.00 -7.36 -19.27
C ALA A 230 -12.46 -7.82 -19.19
N GLU A 231 -12.78 -8.96 -19.82
CA GLU A 231 -14.13 -9.51 -19.80
C GLU A 231 -14.54 -9.87 -18.38
N TRP A 232 -13.68 -10.59 -17.65
CA TRP A 232 -13.95 -10.95 -16.26
C TRP A 232 -14.26 -9.73 -15.40
N LEU A 233 -13.44 -8.68 -15.47
CA LEU A 233 -13.66 -7.43 -14.72
C LEU A 233 -15.02 -6.80 -15.06
N ARG A 234 -15.41 -6.77 -16.34
CA ARG A 234 -16.71 -6.25 -16.76
C ARG A 234 -17.87 -7.11 -16.25
N THR A 235 -17.76 -8.43 -16.35
CA THR A 235 -18.79 -9.35 -15.83
C THR A 235 -18.98 -9.20 -14.31
N GLN A 236 -17.89 -8.93 -13.57
CA GLN A 236 -17.94 -8.63 -12.13
C GLN A 236 -18.39 -7.19 -11.80
N GLY A 237 -18.69 -6.36 -12.80
CA GLY A 237 -19.10 -4.96 -12.63
C GLY A 237 -17.95 -3.99 -12.27
N HIS A 238 -16.70 -4.43 -12.34
CA HIS A 238 -15.52 -3.62 -12.05
C HIS A 238 -15.11 -2.78 -13.26
N VAL A 239 -15.95 -1.80 -13.62
CA VAL A 239 -15.82 -1.03 -14.87
C VAL A 239 -14.98 0.24 -14.76
N ASP A 240 -14.44 0.56 -13.57
CA ASP A 240 -13.73 1.82 -13.31
C ASP A 240 -12.50 2.04 -14.20
N LEU A 241 -11.81 0.96 -14.61
CA LEU A 241 -10.64 1.03 -15.48
C LEU A 241 -10.94 1.56 -16.91
N TRP A 242 -12.22 1.51 -17.32
CA TRP A 242 -12.67 2.04 -18.61
C TRP A 242 -13.26 3.45 -18.52
N ARG A 243 -13.36 4.02 -17.31
CA ARG A 243 -13.81 5.40 -17.15
C ARG A 243 -12.67 6.34 -17.49
N ASP A 244 -12.92 7.26 -18.42
CA ASP A 244 -12.02 8.36 -18.66
C ASP A 244 -11.91 9.17 -17.37
N SER A 245 -10.71 9.22 -16.79
CA SER A 245 -10.44 9.94 -15.55
C SER A 245 -9.25 10.86 -15.77
N ASP A 246 -9.47 12.15 -15.51
CA ASP A 246 -8.40 13.13 -15.40
C ASP A 246 -8.19 13.43 -13.91
N PRO A 247 -7.13 12.89 -13.27
CA PRO A 247 -6.89 13.11 -11.84
C PRO A 247 -6.35 14.52 -11.53
N THR A 248 -6.10 15.37 -12.53
CA THR A 248 -5.33 16.62 -12.38
C THR A 248 -5.93 17.56 -11.34
N GLN A 249 -7.22 17.91 -11.45
CA GLN A 249 -7.85 18.85 -10.53
C GLN A 249 -7.84 18.34 -9.08
N ARG A 250 -8.03 17.03 -8.91
CA ARG A 250 -8.01 16.40 -7.61
C ARG A 250 -6.61 16.45 -6.99
N VAL A 251 -5.59 16.12 -7.77
CA VAL A 251 -4.20 16.10 -7.31
C VAL A 251 -3.70 17.50 -6.97
N ILE A 252 -3.99 18.48 -7.83
CA ILE A 252 -3.68 19.90 -7.59
C ILE A 252 -4.24 20.35 -6.23
N ARG A 253 -5.47 19.96 -5.87
CA ARG A 253 -6.07 20.31 -4.57
C ARG A 253 -5.49 19.54 -3.39
N SER A 254 -4.90 18.37 -3.62
CA SER A 254 -4.44 17.46 -2.55
C SER A 254 -2.94 17.52 -2.31
N VAL A 255 -2.15 18.04 -3.26
CA VAL A 255 -0.68 17.95 -3.22
C VAL A 255 -0.06 18.62 -2.00
N ARG A 256 -0.64 19.73 -1.52
CA ARG A 256 -0.19 20.41 -0.31
C ARG A 256 -0.39 19.53 0.92
N GLU A 257 -1.59 18.96 1.10
CA GLU A 257 -1.88 18.04 2.20
C GLU A 257 -0.96 16.81 2.14
N TRP A 258 -0.74 16.26 0.95
CA TRP A 258 0.18 15.15 0.74
C TRP A 258 1.64 15.50 1.08
N PHE A 259 2.07 16.72 0.79
CA PHE A 259 3.38 17.21 1.21
C PHE A 259 3.47 17.33 2.74
N GLU A 260 2.45 17.84 3.41
CA GLU A 260 2.39 17.91 4.88
C GLU A 260 2.50 16.52 5.51
N VAL A 261 1.74 15.54 4.99
CA VAL A 261 1.83 14.14 5.43
C VAL A 261 3.24 13.57 5.18
N ALA A 262 3.79 13.77 3.99
CA ALA A 262 5.14 13.32 3.65
C ALA A 262 6.19 13.95 4.58
N PHE A 263 6.06 15.23 4.90
CA PHE A 263 6.95 15.93 5.81
C PHE A 263 6.89 15.33 7.23
N LEU A 264 5.69 15.11 7.76
CA LEU A 264 5.52 14.47 9.08
C LEU A 264 6.08 13.04 9.09
N ILE A 265 5.88 12.26 8.03
CA ILE A 265 6.48 10.93 7.89
C ILE A 265 8.01 11.06 7.95
N ALA A 266 8.61 11.91 7.14
CA ALA A 266 10.06 12.13 7.09
C ALA A 266 10.64 12.60 8.44
N LEU A 267 9.97 13.54 9.10
CA LEU A 267 10.36 14.12 10.40
C LEU A 267 10.24 13.11 11.54
N HIS A 268 9.26 12.20 11.50
CA HIS A 268 9.04 11.21 12.56
C HIS A 268 9.60 9.83 12.23
N HIS A 269 10.15 9.61 11.03
CA HIS A 269 10.68 8.31 10.62
C HIS A 269 11.75 7.78 11.60
N PRO A 270 11.65 6.53 12.07
CA PRO A 270 12.55 5.98 13.09
C PRO A 270 14.00 5.88 12.62
N ASN A 271 14.23 5.55 11.34
CA ASN A 271 15.57 5.60 10.77
C ASN A 271 15.96 7.04 10.46
N ARG A 272 16.72 7.71 11.34
CA ARG A 272 17.20 9.08 11.10
C ARG A 272 18.19 9.23 9.95
N ASN A 273 18.67 8.14 9.34
CA ASN A 273 19.60 8.15 8.21
C ASN A 273 18.95 7.69 6.88
N TRP A 274 17.62 7.74 6.79
CA TRP A 274 16.90 7.41 5.56
C TRP A 274 17.38 8.28 4.38
N ARG A 275 17.40 7.71 3.17
CA ARG A 275 17.77 8.42 1.93
C ARG A 275 16.58 8.65 1.02
N CYS A 276 15.70 7.66 0.95
CA CYS A 276 14.50 7.70 0.13
C CYS A 276 13.41 6.95 0.90
N LEU A 277 12.34 7.67 1.23
CA LEU A 277 11.12 7.09 1.76
C LEU A 277 10.05 7.12 0.66
N ALA A 278 9.11 6.19 0.71
CA ALA A 278 7.90 6.26 -0.07
C ALA A 278 6.70 5.81 0.75
N THR A 279 5.57 6.48 0.59
CA THR A 279 4.28 6.00 1.10
C THR A 279 3.28 5.99 -0.04
N SER A 280 2.33 5.08 0.01
CA SER A 280 1.23 5.04 -0.94
C SER A 280 -0.08 5.37 -0.28
N LEU A 281 -0.98 5.97 -1.06
CA LEU A 281 -2.38 6.14 -0.68
C LEU A 281 -3.31 5.70 -1.80
N SER A 282 -4.50 5.28 -1.41
CA SER A 282 -5.60 4.99 -2.32
C SER A 282 -6.83 5.74 -1.85
N ASP A 283 -7.51 6.41 -2.77
CA ASP A 283 -8.91 6.77 -2.55
C ASP A 283 -9.79 5.60 -2.98
N LEU A 284 -10.49 5.03 -2.01
CA LEU A 284 -11.39 3.91 -2.22
C LEU A 284 -12.79 4.38 -2.68
N GLY A 285 -12.99 5.69 -2.85
CA GLY A 285 -14.28 6.31 -3.14
C GLY A 285 -15.06 6.62 -1.88
N ALA A 286 -16.24 7.25 -2.03
CA ALA A 286 -17.11 7.64 -0.92
C ALA A 286 -16.40 8.42 0.21
N ARG A 287 -15.40 9.24 -0.16
CA ARG A 287 -14.54 10.03 0.76
C ARG A 287 -13.65 9.19 1.69
N ARG A 288 -13.38 7.92 1.36
CA ARG A 288 -12.49 7.05 2.13
C ARG A 288 -11.11 6.97 1.46
N THR A 289 -10.17 7.76 1.98
CA THR A 289 -8.74 7.66 1.62
C THR A 289 -8.00 6.84 2.65
N VAL A 290 -7.05 6.00 2.21
CA VAL A 290 -6.21 5.19 3.10
C VAL A 290 -4.75 5.29 2.70
N TYR A 291 -3.88 5.44 3.68
CA TYR A 291 -2.43 5.27 3.53
C TYR A 291 -2.06 3.82 3.87
N TRP A 292 -1.13 3.25 3.11
CA TRP A 292 -0.83 1.82 3.17
C TRP A 292 0.29 1.46 4.16
N ASP A 293 1.51 1.90 3.90
CA ASP A 293 2.71 1.69 4.72
C ASP A 293 3.82 2.61 4.19
N VAL A 294 4.88 2.78 4.98
CA VAL A 294 6.07 3.57 4.58
C VAL A 294 7.21 2.62 4.24
N VAL A 295 7.77 2.78 3.05
CA VAL A 295 8.91 2.02 2.56
C VAL A 295 10.17 2.87 2.69
N ASP A 296 11.15 2.39 3.46
CA ASP A 296 12.51 2.92 3.48
C ASP A 296 13.38 2.16 2.46
N ALA A 297 13.70 2.80 1.34
CA ALA A 297 14.48 2.18 0.26
C ALA A 297 15.88 1.76 0.72
N ALA A 298 16.46 2.44 1.73
CA ALA A 298 17.78 2.08 2.25
C ALA A 298 17.77 0.73 2.98
N ARG A 299 16.62 0.31 3.51
CA ARG A 299 16.47 -0.98 4.20
C ARG A 299 15.90 -2.06 3.31
N LYS A 300 14.98 -1.72 2.41
CA LYS A 300 14.33 -2.67 1.51
C LYS A 300 15.31 -3.30 0.51
N TYR A 301 16.32 -2.54 0.06
CA TYR A 301 17.31 -2.99 -0.91
C TYR A 301 18.72 -3.14 -0.32
N ALA A 302 18.90 -2.96 0.98
CA ALA A 302 20.15 -3.35 1.63
C ALA A 302 20.24 -4.88 1.58
N THR A 303 21.21 -5.39 0.82
CA THR A 303 21.59 -6.79 0.79
C THR A 303 21.69 -7.31 2.24
N PRO A 304 21.11 -8.48 2.57
CA PRO A 304 21.13 -8.99 3.93
C PRO A 304 22.55 -9.47 4.27
N ASP A 305 23.38 -8.56 4.76
CA ASP A 305 24.62 -8.90 5.43
C ASP A 305 24.42 -8.64 6.92
N ARG A 306 23.82 -9.62 7.60
CA ARG A 306 24.09 -9.98 9.00
C ARG A 306 23.21 -11.15 9.44
N ARG A 307 23.91 -12.22 9.82
CA ARG A 307 23.43 -13.34 10.61
C ARG A 307 22.69 -12.81 11.84
N ILE A 308 21.46 -13.27 12.02
CA ILE A 308 20.81 -13.29 13.34
C ILE A 308 21.56 -14.36 14.14
N VAL A 309 22.16 -13.95 15.25
CA VAL A 309 22.47 -14.86 16.37
C VAL A 309 21.23 -14.89 17.24
#